data_AF-A0A0P0Z5R8-F1
#
_entry.id   AF-A0A0P0Z5R8-F1
#
_cell.length_a   1.000
_cell.length_b   1.000
_cell.length_c   1.000
_cell.angle_alpha   90.00
_cell.angle_beta   90.00
_cell.angle_gamma   90.00
#
_symmetry.space_group_name_H-M   'P 1'
#
loop_
_entity.id
_entity.type
_entity.pdbx_description
1 polymer ?
#
loop_
_entity_poly.entity_id
_entity_poly.type
_entity_poly.pdbx_seq_one_letter_code
_entity_poly.pdbx_strand_id
1 'polypeptide(L)' 'MARGDLSDEEWAIIGELLPSERGRKARPSHDNRRFLYGMLFVLHAGCPWRDMHEGYGKWNQSA' A
#
# COMPACT_ATOMS: atom_id res chain seq x y z
N MET A 1 9.99 11.86 3.88
CA MET A 1 8.57 11.92 3.50
C MET A 1 8.53 12.39 2.06
N ALA A 2 8.26 11.49 1.12
CA ALA A 2 8.09 11.86 -0.28
C ALA A 2 6.75 12.59 -0.43
N ARG A 3 6.60 13.42 -1.47
CA ARG A 3 5.31 14.05 -1.77
C ARG A 3 4.30 12.96 -2.14
N GLY A 4 3.37 12.64 -1.23
CA GLY A 4 2.37 11.58 -1.40
C GLY A 4 2.32 10.54 -0.28
N ASP A 5 3.25 10.59 0.69
CA ASP A 5 3.19 9.71 1.87
C ASP A 5 2.26 10.33 2.94
N LEU A 6 1.30 9.54 3.43
CA LEU A 6 0.46 9.84 4.60
C LEU A 6 1.31 10.02 5.86
N SER A 7 0.95 11.02 6.66
CA SER A 7 1.49 11.21 8.01
C SER A 7 1.08 10.05 8.94
N ASP A 8 1.73 9.92 10.09
CA ASP A 8 1.36 8.90 11.07
C ASP A 8 -0.05 9.15 11.63
N GLU A 9 -0.47 10.40 11.76
CA GLU A 9 -1.82 10.79 12.19
C GLU A 9 -2.88 10.43 11.15
N GLU A 10 -2.62 10.71 9.87
CA GLU A 10 -3.52 10.32 8.78
C GLU A 10 -3.60 8.79 8.66
N TRP A 11 -2.46 8.11 8.82
CA TRP A 11 -2.40 6.66 8.83
C TRP A 11 -3.18 6.05 9.99
N ALA A 12 -3.16 6.66 11.17
CA ALA A 12 -3.94 6.18 12.32
C ALA A 12 -5.45 6.13 12.02
N ILE A 13 -5.97 7.09 11.26
CA ILE A 13 -7.38 7.12 10.85
C ILE A 13 -7.65 6.06 9.76
N ILE A 14 -6.82 6.01 8.73
CA ILE A 14 -7.07 5.13 7.57
C ILE A 14 -6.81 3.66 7.92
N GLY A 15 -5.76 3.37 8.68
CA GLY A 15 -5.36 2.01 9.06
C GLY A 15 -6.45 1.27 9.83
N GLU A 16 -7.23 1.96 10.66
CA GLU A 16 -8.37 1.38 11.39
C GLU A 16 -9.54 1.00 10.49
N LEU A 17 -9.69 1.65 9.33
CA LEU A 17 -10.76 1.38 8.37
C LEU A 17 -10.41 0.23 7.42
N LEU A 18 -9.13 -0.14 7.35
CA LEU A 18 -8.67 -1.21 6.48
C LEU A 18 -8.91 -2.59 7.12
N PRO A 19 -9.16 -3.63 6.30
CA PRO A 19 -9.29 -4.98 6.80
C PRO A 19 -8.01 -5.41 7.54
N SER A 20 -8.17 -6.17 8.62
CA SER A 20 -7.04 -6.60 9.45
C SER A 20 -5.97 -7.30 8.62
N GLU A 21 -4.70 -6.99 8.91
CA GLU A 21 -3.54 -7.65 8.29
C GLU A 21 -3.40 -9.15 8.64
N ARG A 22 -4.31 -9.65 9.47
CA ARG A 22 -4.53 -11.08 9.62
C ARG A 22 -5.23 -11.59 8.37
N GLY A 23 -4.45 -11.80 7.32
CA GLY A 23 -4.94 -12.34 6.06
C GLY A 23 -5.69 -13.65 6.25
N ARG A 24 -6.47 -14.06 5.24
CA ARG A 24 -7.03 -15.42 5.22
C ARG A 24 -5.89 -16.42 5.33
N LYS A 25 -6.13 -17.59 5.93
CA LYS A 25 -5.15 -18.68 6.18
C LYS A 25 -4.23 -19.05 4.97
N ALA A 26 -4.61 -18.64 3.76
CA ALA A 26 -3.89 -18.86 2.50
C ALA A 26 -3.16 -17.63 1.91
N ARG A 27 -3.30 -16.42 2.48
CA ARG A 27 -2.65 -15.21 1.96
C ARG A 27 -2.14 -14.36 3.12
N PRO A 28 -0.83 -14.24 3.34
CA PRO A 28 -0.28 -13.26 4.26
C PRO A 28 -0.80 -11.89 3.84
N SER A 29 -1.42 -11.12 4.74
CA SER A 29 -1.67 -9.72 4.42
C SER A 29 -0.31 -9.05 4.43
N HIS A 30 0.07 -8.46 3.31
CA HIS A 30 1.21 -7.55 3.29
C HIS A 30 0.83 -6.27 4.04
N ASP A 31 1.84 -5.53 4.48
CA ASP A 31 1.70 -4.24 5.15
C ASP A 31 0.74 -3.32 4.37
N ASN A 32 -0.43 -3.07 4.95
CA ASN A 32 -1.52 -2.29 4.36
C ASN A 32 -1.05 -0.85 4.06
N ARG A 33 -0.15 -0.31 4.88
CA ARG A 33 0.41 1.05 4.70
C ARG A 33 1.22 1.12 3.44
N ARG A 34 2.05 0.11 3.22
CA ARG A 34 2.91 0.00 2.07
C ARG A 34 2.12 -0.13 0.76
N PHE A 35 1.04 -0.90 0.78
CA PHE A 35 0.13 -1.01 -0.36
C PHE A 35 -0.56 0.32 -0.67
N LEU A 36 -1.04 1.02 0.35
CA LEU A 36 -1.70 2.31 0.18
C LEU A 36 -0.73 3.38 -0.37
N TYR A 37 0.52 3.40 0.08
CA TYR A 37 1.54 4.25 -0.51
C TYR A 37 1.80 3.94 -1.98
N GLY A 38 1.79 2.66 -2.37
CA GLY A 38 1.85 2.27 -3.77
C GLY A 38 0.67 2.80 -4.60
N MET A 39 -0.56 2.73 -4.05
CA MET A 39 -1.75 3.31 -4.70
C MET A 39 -1.61 4.82 -4.89
N LEU A 40 -1.20 5.54 -3.85
CA LEU A 40 -1.03 6.99 -3.90
C LEU A 40 0.05 7.39 -4.91
N PHE A 41 1.15 6.65 -4.98
CA PHE A 41 2.20 6.86 -5.98
C PHE A 41 1.65 6.75 -7.41
N VAL A 42 0.93 5.67 -7.72
CA VAL A 42 0.32 5.45 -9.05
C VAL A 42 -0.67 6.56 -9.40
N LEU A 43 -1.52 6.96 -8.45
CA LEU A 43 -2.50 8.02 -8.64
C LEU A 43 -1.85 9.39 -8.87
N HIS A 44 -0.78 9.71 -8.14
CA HIS A 44 -0.09 10.99 -8.27
C HIS A 44 0.84 11.07 -9.49
N ALA A 45 1.56 9.99 -9.78
CA ALA A 45 2.50 9.94 -10.90
C ALA A 45 1.79 9.67 -12.24
N GLY A 46 0.57 9.10 -12.21
CA GLY A 46 -0.16 8.70 -13.41
C GLY A 46 0.48 7.52 -14.17
N CYS A 47 1.41 6.80 -13.53
CA CYS A 47 2.11 5.67 -14.14
C CYS A 47 1.38 4.35 -13.86
N PRO A 48 1.46 3.35 -14.75
CA PRO A 48 0.88 2.05 -14.49
C PRO A 48 1.55 1.37 -13.29
N TRP A 49 0.82 0.48 -12.62
CA TRP A 49 1.30 -0.31 -11.48
C TRP A 49 2.62 -1.06 -11.71
N ARG A 50 2.92 -1.38 -12.97
CA ARG A 50 4.17 -2.03 -13.39
C ARG A 50 5.40 -1.16 -13.21
N ASP A 51 5.22 0.16 -13.27
CA ASP A 51 6.29 1.16 -13.19
C ASP A 51 6.43 1.72 -11.76
N MET A 52 5.64 1.20 -10.82
CA MET A 52 5.71 1.56 -9.41
C MET A 52 7.05 1.12 -8.80
N HIS A 53 7.66 1.97 -7.98
CA HIS A 53 8.89 1.64 -7.26
C HIS A 53 8.74 0.33 -6.47
N GLU A 54 9.75 -0.55 -6.59
CA GLU A 54 9.81 -1.83 -5.86
C GLU A 54 9.73 -1.66 -4.33
N GLY A 55 10.06 -0.46 -3.86
CA GLY A 55 9.91 -0.02 -2.47
C GLY A 55 8.49 -0.11 -1.92
N TYR A 56 7.45 -0.10 -2.76
CA TYR A 56 6.04 -0.20 -2.31
C TYR A 56 5.48 -1.63 -2.30
N GLY A 57 6.31 -2.63 -2.59
CA GLY A 57 5.90 -4.05 -2.64
C GLY A 57 5.45 -4.48 -4.03
N LYS A 58 5.39 -5.80 -4.25
CA LYS A 58 5.05 -6.36 -5.57
C LYS A 58 3.54 -6.32 -5.81
N TRP A 59 3.12 -5.58 -6.84
CA TRP A 59 1.72 -5.49 -7.27
C TRP A 59 1.17 -6.83 -7.83
N ASN A 60 2.05 -7.76 -8.23
CA ASN A 60 1.70 -9.03 -8.88
C ASN A 60 2.05 -10.28 -8.06
N GLN A 61 2.10 -10.21 -6.73
CA GLN A 61 2.21 -11.43 -5.91
C GLN A 61 0.88 -12.20 -5.94
N SER A 62 0.73 -12.99 -7.00
CA SER A 62 -0.10 -14.17 -7.09
C SER A 62 0.76 -15.36 -6.68
N ALA A 63 0.51 -15.88 -5.49
CA ALA A 63 0.84 -17.25 -5.11
C ALA A 63 -0.36 -17.78 -4.32
#